data_AF-A0A0C1ML36-F1
#
_entry.id   AF-A0A0C1ML36-F1
#
_cell.length_a   1.000
_cell.length_b   1.000
_cell.length_c   1.000
_cell.angle_alpha   90.00
_cell.angle_beta   90.00
_cell.angle_gamma   90.00
#
_symmetry.space_group_name_H-M   'P 1'
#
loop_
_entity.id
_entity.type
_entity.pdbx_description
1 polymer ?
#
loop_
_entity_poly.entity_id
_entity_poly.type
_entity_poly.pdbx_seq_one_letter_code
_entity_poly.pdbx_strand_id
1 'polypeptide(L)'
;MTLLFLSLTGCGGGGADNVSSPTNSTENTVPQCTVNSIDIPRGSGAVAVSDSLQCSDADGDTLSYEPSTIQSDGVASGSYTQTITISDGQGGQTQVALPYQITNQAPSCLQSSQPDVSLSQSSLIVSSYLSCNDKNGDSLTFTPSAIDTSGQAAGEYTQQISYSDGELSATLDFKYTLSESGQTALTRCEVIRQSVAVSPESDVVVTCDGNYAYITSDTYPSHDLMNGIRATNEQIPVPAVAYAAPIKLESQPAASPTTVDAALGVAINGVPIYDYSAAGELDLFNYDPSVDTVALGQLDNCGGHAGRGDDYHYHAAPTCMMDAMESLSDDTIIGWGYDGYPLYGFNNPDGSTISQGDLELCNGIADDTFGYRYHLSTAPPYVFQCLVGEVYTGDLPRVAPLSGGVDRADLKPPAGDVQNLTHTVDADGKRTMRYDYQGENYYVTYSPSKDKANCYEFEMKAISNNGAIQTGTYCR
;
A
#
# COMPACT_ATOMS: atom_id res chain seq x y z
N MET A 1 -0.38 -79.79 0.29
CA MET A 1 1.04 -80.16 0.08
C MET A 1 1.76 -79.81 1.38
N THR A 2 1.62 -80.66 2.40
CA THR A 2 2.56 -81.74 2.78
C THR A 2 3.61 -81.23 3.79
N LEU A 3 3.36 -81.54 5.07
CA LEU A 3 4.26 -81.90 6.19
C LEU A 3 5.53 -81.05 6.44
N LEU A 4 5.93 -80.74 7.69
CA LEU A 4 6.35 -81.74 8.68
C LEU A 4 6.51 -81.14 10.09
N PHE A 5 6.07 -81.90 11.08
CA PHE A 5 6.31 -81.76 12.52
C PHE A 5 7.79 -81.88 12.88
N LEU A 6 8.21 -81.25 13.99
CA LEU A 6 9.10 -81.91 14.95
C LEU A 6 8.78 -81.46 16.38
N SER A 7 8.29 -82.41 17.18
CA SER A 7 8.14 -82.34 18.63
C SER A 7 9.38 -82.92 19.30
N LEU A 8 9.87 -82.26 20.36
CA LEU A 8 10.70 -82.89 21.39
C LEU A 8 10.19 -82.47 22.76
N THR A 9 9.72 -83.47 23.51
CA THR A 9 9.36 -83.42 24.91
C THR A 9 10.61 -83.54 25.79
N GLY A 10 10.69 -82.70 26.82
CA GLY A 10 11.62 -82.84 27.94
C GLY A 10 10.93 -82.35 29.21
N CYS A 11 10.69 -83.25 30.14
CA CYS A 11 10.05 -83.01 31.43
C CYS A 11 11.14 -82.76 32.50
N GLY A 12 10.97 -81.74 33.35
CA GLY A 12 11.85 -81.50 34.50
C GLY A 12 11.41 -80.26 35.27
N GLY A 13 10.74 -80.46 36.40
CA GLY A 13 10.17 -79.40 37.23
C GLY A 13 11.13 -78.81 38.25
N GLY A 14 10.66 -77.73 38.90
CA GLY A 14 11.08 -77.30 40.23
C GLY A 14 11.80 -75.97 40.27
N GLY A 15 11.27 -75.04 41.07
CA GLY A 15 12.02 -73.91 41.63
C GLY A 15 11.62 -72.56 41.07
N ALA A 16 10.89 -71.81 41.88
CA ALA A 16 10.74 -70.37 41.72
C ALA A 16 12.12 -69.71 41.75
N ASP A 17 12.36 -68.76 40.84
CA ASP A 17 13.10 -67.54 41.14
C ASP A 17 12.67 -66.47 40.14
N ASN A 18 11.99 -65.47 40.69
CA ASN A 18 11.53 -64.28 39.99
C ASN A 18 12.75 -63.37 39.82
N VAL A 19 13.60 -63.67 38.83
CA VAL A 19 14.70 -62.77 38.44
C VAL A 19 14.12 -61.72 37.51
N SER A 20 13.68 -60.61 38.10
CA SER A 20 13.50 -59.35 37.39
C SER A 20 14.84 -59.01 36.72
N SER A 21 14.88 -59.13 35.39
CA SER A 21 15.92 -58.46 34.61
C SER A 21 15.84 -56.97 34.95
N PRO A 22 16.94 -56.29 35.31
CA PRO A 22 16.92 -54.85 35.37
C PRO A 22 16.74 -54.39 33.92
N THR A 23 15.53 -53.94 33.59
CA THR A 23 15.36 -53.01 32.48
C THR A 23 16.27 -51.84 32.82
N ASN A 24 17.38 -51.73 32.10
CA ASN A 24 18.19 -50.52 32.12
C ASN A 24 17.27 -49.44 31.52
N SER A 25 16.47 -48.79 32.36
CA SER A 25 15.85 -47.53 31.99
C SER A 25 17.02 -46.59 31.81
N THR A 26 17.43 -46.37 30.57
CA THR A 26 18.15 -45.15 30.24
C THR A 26 17.26 -44.03 30.78
N GLU A 27 17.67 -43.41 31.89
CA GLU A 27 16.97 -42.24 32.41
C GLU A 27 16.96 -41.22 31.29
N ASN A 28 15.76 -40.87 30.82
CA ASN A 28 15.56 -39.87 29.79
C ASN A 28 16.14 -38.54 30.28
N THR A 29 17.16 -38.01 29.62
CA THR A 29 17.79 -36.77 30.07
C THR A 29 17.15 -35.53 29.43
N VAL A 30 17.23 -34.39 30.11
CA VAL A 30 16.68 -33.14 29.57
C VAL A 30 17.74 -32.49 28.67
N PRO A 31 17.38 -32.05 27.44
CA PRO A 31 18.34 -31.41 26.54
C PRO A 31 19.06 -30.22 27.19
N GLN A 32 20.35 -30.07 26.92
CA GLN A 32 21.16 -28.94 27.38
C GLN A 32 21.57 -28.08 26.20
N CYS A 33 21.31 -26.78 26.27
CA CYS A 33 21.57 -25.85 25.17
C CYS A 33 22.36 -24.64 25.63
N THR A 34 23.25 -24.17 24.76
CA THR A 34 23.89 -22.85 24.86
C THR A 34 23.46 -21.98 23.70
N VAL A 35 23.23 -20.70 23.99
CA VAL A 35 22.63 -19.72 23.08
C VAL A 35 23.67 -18.69 22.66
N ASN A 36 23.76 -18.44 21.35
CA ASN A 36 24.47 -17.28 20.79
C ASN A 36 23.44 -16.30 20.20
N SER A 37 23.76 -15.01 20.17
CA SER A 37 22.92 -14.04 19.48
C SER A 37 23.00 -14.20 17.96
N ILE A 38 21.90 -13.89 17.28
CA ILE A 38 21.79 -13.93 15.81
C ILE A 38 21.56 -12.52 15.28
N ASP A 39 22.27 -12.12 14.23
CA ASP A 39 21.93 -10.94 13.45
C ASP A 39 21.17 -11.39 12.20
N ILE A 40 19.93 -10.93 12.05
CA ILE A 40 19.01 -11.29 10.98
C ILE A 40 18.74 -10.04 10.14
N PRO A 41 19.20 -10.00 8.88
CA PRO A 41 18.82 -8.90 7.98
C PRO A 41 17.30 -8.86 7.82
N ARG A 42 16.68 -7.69 8.00
CA ARG A 42 15.24 -7.52 7.80
C ARG A 42 14.87 -7.89 6.34
N GLY A 43 13.75 -8.59 6.16
CA GLY A 43 13.33 -9.07 4.84
C GLY A 43 14.11 -10.27 4.31
N SER A 44 14.80 -11.02 5.18
CA SER A 44 15.50 -12.25 4.80
C SER A 44 14.62 -13.51 4.88
N GLY A 45 13.33 -13.36 5.18
CA GLY A 45 12.40 -14.46 5.39
C GLY A 45 12.60 -15.17 6.72
N ALA A 46 12.30 -16.48 6.70
CA ALA A 46 12.39 -17.38 7.85
C ALA A 46 13.83 -17.86 8.09
N VAL A 47 14.40 -17.54 9.25
CA VAL A 47 15.75 -17.96 9.65
C VAL A 47 15.66 -19.11 10.65
N ALA A 48 16.34 -20.22 10.38
CA ALA A 48 16.36 -21.39 11.26
C ALA A 48 17.07 -21.09 12.60
N VAL A 49 16.43 -21.47 13.71
CA VAL A 49 17.02 -21.25 15.05
C VAL A 49 18.12 -22.27 15.39
N SER A 50 18.10 -23.42 14.71
CA SER A 50 19.02 -24.54 14.96
C SER A 50 20.48 -24.16 14.75
N ASP A 51 20.77 -23.23 13.83
CA ASP A 51 22.15 -22.86 13.48
C ASP A 51 22.83 -22.03 14.58
N SER A 52 22.04 -21.48 15.50
CA SER A 52 22.51 -20.59 16.57
C SER A 52 22.35 -21.17 17.97
N LEU A 53 21.81 -22.39 18.04
CA LEU A 53 21.64 -23.17 19.27
C LEU A 53 22.63 -24.34 19.26
N GLN A 54 23.53 -24.36 20.22
CA GLN A 54 24.40 -25.50 20.46
C GLN A 54 23.74 -26.36 21.53
N CYS A 55 22.92 -27.32 21.10
CA CYS A 55 22.19 -28.24 21.96
C CYS A 55 22.76 -29.65 21.91
N SER A 56 22.76 -30.33 23.06
CA SER A 56 23.15 -31.73 23.19
C SER A 56 22.20 -32.46 24.11
N ASP A 57 22.04 -33.75 23.84
CA ASP A 57 21.26 -34.70 24.62
C ASP A 57 22.17 -35.86 25.02
N ALA A 58 22.13 -36.30 26.29
CA ALA A 58 23.12 -37.25 26.82
C ALA A 58 22.85 -38.70 26.40
N ASP A 59 21.58 -39.01 26.12
CA ASP A 59 21.05 -40.26 25.60
C ASP A 59 21.10 -40.32 24.06
N GLY A 60 21.30 -39.16 23.41
CA GLY A 60 21.53 -39.05 21.98
C GLY A 60 20.23 -38.96 21.18
N ASP A 61 19.14 -38.54 21.82
CA ASP A 61 17.85 -38.35 21.17
C ASP A 61 17.86 -37.18 20.18
N THR A 62 16.97 -37.25 19.18
CA THR A 62 16.87 -36.22 18.16
C THR A 62 16.06 -35.04 18.69
N LEU A 63 16.66 -33.86 18.65
CA LEU A 63 16.05 -32.64 19.18
C LEU A 63 15.12 -31.96 18.17
N SER A 64 14.03 -31.41 18.70
CA SER A 64 13.07 -30.57 17.98
C SER A 64 12.98 -29.20 18.63
N TYR A 65 12.68 -28.16 17.84
CA TYR A 65 12.70 -26.76 18.24
C TYR A 65 11.37 -26.09 17.92
N GLU A 66 10.77 -25.41 18.89
CA GLU A 66 9.51 -24.68 18.71
C GLU A 66 9.59 -23.25 19.32
N PRO A 67 9.48 -22.19 18.50
CA PRO A 67 9.43 -22.21 17.03
C PRO A 67 10.77 -22.67 16.41
N SER A 68 10.72 -23.30 15.24
CA SER A 68 11.93 -23.74 14.51
C SER A 68 12.58 -22.64 13.67
N THR A 69 11.87 -21.52 13.45
CA THR A 69 12.33 -20.38 12.67
C THR A 69 11.93 -19.05 13.30
N ILE A 70 12.71 -18.00 13.05
CA ILE A 70 12.38 -16.61 13.33
C ILE A 70 12.02 -15.92 12.01
N GLN A 71 10.87 -15.22 11.96
CA GLN A 71 10.47 -14.42 10.79
C GLN A 71 11.05 -13.01 10.90
N SER A 72 11.61 -12.52 9.80
CA SER A 72 12.17 -11.15 9.72
C SER A 72 11.41 -10.24 8.75
N ASP A 73 10.39 -10.77 8.07
CA ASP A 73 9.57 -10.01 7.13
C ASP A 73 8.54 -9.16 7.89
N GLY A 74 8.53 -7.86 7.63
CA GLY A 74 7.60 -6.92 8.30
C GLY A 74 7.89 -6.67 9.79
N VAL A 75 9.04 -7.10 10.30
CA VAL A 75 9.45 -6.85 11.70
C VAL A 75 10.46 -5.71 11.75
N ALA A 76 10.22 -4.71 12.60
CA ALA A 76 11.10 -3.54 12.74
C ALA A 76 12.56 -3.92 13.08
N SER A 77 13.51 -3.04 12.78
CA SER A 77 14.89 -3.23 13.21
C SER A 77 15.01 -3.07 14.72
N GLY A 78 15.95 -3.80 15.33
CA GLY A 78 16.21 -3.71 16.77
C GLY A 78 16.47 -5.04 17.45
N SER A 79 16.51 -4.98 18.78
CA SER A 79 16.84 -6.11 19.64
C SER A 79 15.60 -6.84 20.11
N TYR A 80 15.60 -8.15 19.91
CA TYR A 80 14.49 -9.03 20.25
C TYR A 80 14.98 -10.23 21.06
N THR A 81 14.03 -10.93 21.66
CA THR A 81 14.28 -12.20 22.36
C THR A 81 13.13 -13.14 22.08
N GLN A 82 13.44 -14.34 21.62
CA GLN A 82 12.46 -15.40 21.38
C GLN A 82 12.71 -16.55 22.36
N THR A 83 11.68 -17.02 23.04
CA THR A 83 11.75 -18.27 23.80
C THR A 83 11.63 -19.45 22.84
N ILE A 84 12.62 -20.33 22.85
CA ILE A 84 12.65 -21.58 22.08
C ILE A 84 12.45 -22.74 23.05
N THR A 85 11.46 -23.59 22.77
CA THR A 85 11.26 -24.87 23.46
C THR A 85 12.01 -25.95 22.70
N ILE A 86 12.90 -26.67 23.39
CA ILE A 86 13.67 -27.79 22.84
C ILE A 86 13.16 -29.07 23.49
N SER A 87 12.77 -30.03 22.67
CA SER A 87 12.19 -31.32 23.10
C SER A 87 12.95 -32.48 22.49
N ASP A 88 13.24 -33.50 23.30
CA ASP A 88 13.79 -34.80 22.87
C ASP A 88 12.72 -35.74 22.25
N GLY A 89 11.44 -35.42 22.45
CA GLY A 89 10.30 -36.23 21.97
C GLY A 89 9.96 -37.42 22.86
N GLN A 90 10.69 -37.61 23.96
CA GLN A 90 10.59 -38.72 24.91
C GLN A 90 10.23 -38.25 26.33
N GLY A 91 10.11 -36.93 26.53
CA GLY A 91 9.55 -36.31 27.73
C GLY A 91 10.47 -35.28 28.38
N GLY A 92 11.71 -35.17 27.92
CA GLY A 92 12.66 -34.14 28.34
C GLY A 92 12.50 -32.88 27.50
N GLN A 93 12.27 -31.78 28.19
CA GLN A 93 12.11 -30.46 27.58
C GLN A 93 12.88 -29.40 28.33
N THR A 94 13.48 -28.49 27.58
CA THR A 94 14.10 -27.27 28.12
C THR A 94 13.64 -26.06 27.33
N GLN A 95 13.77 -24.88 27.94
CA GLN A 95 13.49 -23.61 27.29
C GLN A 95 14.69 -22.69 27.39
N VAL A 96 15.03 -22.04 26.28
CA VAL A 96 16.09 -21.03 26.23
C VAL A 96 15.54 -19.74 25.65
N ALA A 97 16.02 -18.61 26.18
CA ALA A 97 15.79 -17.30 25.61
C ALA A 97 16.88 -17.02 24.58
N LEU A 98 16.51 -16.97 23.30
CA LEU A 98 17.40 -16.68 22.18
C LEU A 98 17.35 -15.17 21.88
N PRO A 99 18.40 -14.40 22.19
CA PRO A 99 18.50 -13.02 21.76
C PRO A 99 18.80 -12.96 20.26
N TYR A 100 18.17 -12.03 19.53
CA TYR A 100 18.49 -11.76 18.14
C TYR A 100 18.34 -10.27 17.82
N GLN A 101 19.04 -9.82 16.79
CA GLN A 101 18.94 -8.47 16.25
C GLN A 101 18.34 -8.54 14.85
N ILE A 102 17.37 -7.70 14.57
CA ILE A 102 16.95 -7.44 13.20
C ILE A 102 17.71 -6.21 12.70
N THR A 103 18.50 -6.39 11.66
CA THR A 103 19.36 -5.34 11.09
C THR A 103 18.76 -4.81 9.79
N ASN A 104 18.75 -3.49 9.65
CA ASN A 104 18.33 -2.87 8.40
C ASN A 104 19.38 -3.07 7.30
N GLN A 105 18.97 -3.07 6.03
CA GLN A 105 19.89 -3.19 4.89
C GLN A 105 19.93 -1.87 4.13
N ALA A 106 21.12 -1.43 3.73
CA ALA A 106 21.25 -0.15 3.04
C ALA A 106 20.52 -0.18 1.68
N PRO A 107 19.82 0.91 1.31
CA PRO A 107 19.17 1.00 0.01
C PRO A 107 20.20 1.10 -1.11
N SER A 108 19.79 0.76 -2.34
CA SER A 108 20.65 0.87 -3.52
C SER A 108 19.95 1.67 -4.62
N CYS A 109 20.56 2.79 -5.03
CA CYS A 109 20.08 3.61 -6.12
C CYS A 109 21.10 3.69 -7.27
N LEU A 110 20.59 3.66 -8.50
CA LEU A 110 21.35 3.89 -9.72
C LEU A 110 20.68 4.98 -10.54
N GLN A 111 21.48 5.83 -11.19
CA GLN A 111 20.96 6.79 -12.15
C GLN A 111 20.53 6.07 -13.43
N SER A 112 19.24 6.11 -13.75
CA SER A 112 18.63 5.41 -14.89
C SER A 112 18.92 6.12 -16.22
N SER A 113 18.99 7.45 -16.20
CA SER A 113 19.30 8.30 -17.35
C SER A 113 20.05 9.56 -16.90
N GLN A 114 20.96 10.07 -17.74
CA GLN A 114 21.56 11.38 -17.56
C GLN A 114 20.66 12.42 -18.22
N PRO A 115 20.01 13.33 -17.46
CA PRO A 115 19.14 14.34 -18.05
C PRO A 115 19.93 15.42 -18.80
N ASP A 116 19.42 15.81 -19.97
CA ASP A 116 19.78 17.04 -20.68
C ASP A 116 18.67 18.07 -20.50
N VAL A 117 18.92 19.04 -19.64
CA VAL A 117 17.97 19.99 -19.08
C VAL A 117 18.12 21.33 -19.81
N SER A 118 17.00 21.89 -20.23
CA SER A 118 16.99 23.24 -20.83
C SER A 118 17.41 24.29 -19.79
N LEU A 119 18.19 25.27 -20.20
CA LEU A 119 18.51 26.44 -19.37
C LEU A 119 17.28 27.23 -18.89
N SER A 120 16.10 26.99 -19.48
CA SER A 120 14.82 27.57 -19.03
C SER A 120 14.21 26.86 -17.81
N GLN A 121 14.63 25.63 -17.49
CA GLN A 121 14.16 24.91 -16.30
C GLN A 121 14.93 25.40 -15.07
N SER A 122 14.21 25.67 -13.98
CA SER A 122 14.77 26.18 -12.72
C SER A 122 15.05 25.10 -11.68
N SER A 123 14.50 23.89 -11.86
CA SER A 123 14.62 22.81 -10.89
C SER A 123 14.63 21.44 -11.59
N LEU A 124 15.44 20.54 -11.06
CA LEU A 124 15.58 19.16 -11.52
C LEU A 124 15.32 18.20 -10.36
N ILE A 125 14.18 17.50 -10.39
CA ILE A 125 13.82 16.52 -9.35
C ILE A 125 14.67 15.26 -9.52
N VAL A 126 15.47 14.95 -8.50
CA VAL A 126 16.52 13.92 -8.57
C VAL A 126 15.94 12.52 -8.67
N SER A 127 14.94 12.21 -7.84
CA SER A 127 14.32 10.88 -7.75
C SER A 127 13.74 10.39 -9.08
N SER A 128 13.42 11.29 -10.01
CA SER A 128 12.82 10.96 -11.31
C SER A 128 13.77 10.28 -12.28
N TYR A 129 15.09 10.41 -12.06
CA TYR A 129 16.13 9.79 -12.87
C TYR A 129 16.92 8.73 -12.08
N LEU A 130 16.38 8.32 -10.93
CA LEU A 130 16.95 7.25 -10.13
C LEU A 130 16.06 6.02 -10.20
N SER A 131 16.68 4.85 -10.33
CA SER A 131 16.07 3.56 -10.04
C SER A 131 16.66 3.08 -8.72
N CYS A 132 15.80 3.04 -7.71
CA CYS A 132 16.19 2.64 -6.37
C CYS A 132 15.51 1.33 -5.99
N ASN A 133 16.22 0.52 -5.22
CA ASN A 133 15.72 -0.70 -4.61
C ASN A 133 16.08 -0.70 -3.14
N ASP A 134 15.06 -0.71 -2.30
CA ASP A 134 15.19 -0.99 -0.88
C ASP A 134 14.72 -2.42 -0.61
N LYS A 135 15.55 -3.24 0.04
CA LYS A 135 15.19 -4.65 0.32
C LYS A 135 14.20 -4.79 1.47
N ASN A 136 14.02 -3.73 2.22
CA ASN A 136 13.30 -3.69 3.46
C ASN A 136 11.91 -3.10 3.28
N GLY A 137 11.59 -2.60 2.08
CA GLY A 137 10.32 -2.00 1.69
C GLY A 137 10.15 -0.57 2.17
N ASP A 138 11.22 0.07 2.65
CA ASP A 138 11.15 1.44 3.19
C ASP A 138 11.08 2.49 2.07
N SER A 139 10.36 3.57 2.36
CA SER A 139 10.40 4.77 1.52
C SER A 139 11.77 5.43 1.58
N LEU A 140 12.23 5.94 0.45
CA LEU A 140 13.54 6.59 0.34
C LEU A 140 13.40 8.11 0.29
N THR A 141 14.27 8.79 1.04
CA THR A 141 14.44 10.23 1.04
C THR A 141 15.73 10.60 0.30
N PHE A 142 15.73 11.74 -0.40
CA PHE A 142 16.87 12.21 -1.20
C PHE A 142 17.31 13.61 -0.75
N THR A 143 18.62 13.84 -0.67
CA THR A 143 19.20 15.12 -0.27
C THR A 143 20.38 15.48 -1.19
N PRO A 144 20.28 16.57 -1.98
CA PRO A 144 19.06 17.33 -2.23
C PRO A 144 18.00 16.50 -2.98
N SER A 145 16.72 16.75 -2.72
CA SER A 145 15.59 16.14 -3.46
C SER A 145 15.42 16.74 -4.86
N ALA A 146 15.82 18.01 -5.01
CA ALA A 146 15.83 18.74 -6.27
C ALA A 146 17.12 19.56 -6.43
N ILE A 147 17.62 19.68 -7.66
CA ILE A 147 18.78 20.52 -8.00
C ILE A 147 18.26 21.83 -8.61
N ASP A 148 18.59 22.96 -7.99
CA ASP A 148 18.34 24.30 -8.55
C ASP A 148 19.29 24.55 -9.73
N THR A 149 18.71 24.67 -10.93
CA THR A 149 19.44 24.93 -12.18
C THR A 149 19.38 26.39 -12.61
N SER A 150 18.73 27.26 -11.82
CA SER A 150 18.55 28.67 -12.17
C SER A 150 19.89 29.42 -12.24
N GLY A 151 20.07 30.18 -13.33
CA GLY A 151 21.27 31.01 -13.54
C GLY A 151 22.57 30.24 -13.79
N GLN A 152 22.51 28.90 -13.90
CA GLN A 152 23.64 28.07 -14.31
C GLN A 152 23.91 28.24 -15.81
N ALA A 153 25.17 28.11 -16.23
CA ALA A 153 25.55 28.15 -17.65
C ALA A 153 25.35 26.78 -18.31
N ALA A 154 25.33 26.73 -19.64
CA ALA A 154 25.36 25.46 -20.35
C ALA A 154 26.64 24.68 -20.02
N GLY A 155 26.51 23.38 -19.74
CA GLY A 155 27.62 22.52 -19.35
C GLY A 155 27.19 21.19 -18.75
N GLU A 156 28.17 20.32 -18.50
CA GLU A 156 27.97 19.08 -17.76
C GLU A 156 28.27 19.30 -16.28
N TYR A 157 27.40 18.75 -15.43
CA TYR A 157 27.43 18.91 -14.00
C TYR A 157 27.39 17.56 -13.30
N THR A 158 27.93 17.52 -12.09
CA THR A 158 27.83 16.37 -11.20
C THR A 158 27.52 16.88 -9.80
N GLN A 159 26.45 16.36 -9.21
CA GLN A 159 26.00 16.67 -7.87
C GLN A 159 25.97 15.38 -7.06
N GLN A 160 26.59 15.39 -5.88
CA GLN A 160 26.45 14.27 -4.95
C GLN A 160 25.06 14.31 -4.32
N ILE A 161 24.35 13.19 -4.41
CA ILE A 161 23.02 12.97 -3.81
C ILE A 161 23.18 11.95 -2.70
N SER A 162 22.75 12.31 -1.50
CA SER A 162 22.55 11.36 -0.40
C SER A 162 21.13 10.81 -0.46
N TYR A 163 20.97 9.51 -0.24
CA TYR A 163 19.66 8.87 -0.12
C TYR A 163 19.60 7.99 1.12
N SER A 164 18.44 7.94 1.77
CA SER A 164 18.25 7.33 3.09
C SER A 164 16.88 6.69 3.21
N ASP A 165 16.82 5.50 3.81
CA ASP A 165 15.58 4.81 4.22
C ASP A 165 15.07 5.26 5.61
N GLY A 166 15.83 6.14 6.27
CA GLY A 166 15.54 6.68 7.61
C GLY A 166 16.42 6.09 8.70
N GLU A 167 17.07 4.95 8.44
CA GLU A 167 18.01 4.30 9.35
C GLU A 167 19.44 4.26 8.79
N LEU A 168 19.56 3.97 7.49
CA LEU A 168 20.81 3.88 6.74
C LEU A 168 20.80 4.84 5.56
N SER A 169 21.99 5.32 5.19
CA SER A 169 22.17 6.23 4.06
C SER A 169 23.34 5.82 3.18
N ALA A 170 23.23 6.16 1.90
CA ALA A 170 24.29 6.01 0.91
C ALA A 170 24.31 7.24 0.00
N THR A 171 25.33 7.34 -0.86
CA THR A 171 25.48 8.46 -1.80
C THR A 171 25.67 7.98 -3.23
N LEU A 172 25.29 8.80 -4.20
CA LEU A 172 25.57 8.62 -5.61
C LEU A 172 25.98 9.94 -6.26
N ASP A 173 26.84 9.86 -7.28
CA ASP A 173 27.19 11.01 -8.13
C ASP A 173 26.16 11.14 -9.25
N PHE A 174 25.29 12.15 -9.14
CA PHE A 174 24.23 12.43 -10.10
C PHE A 174 24.73 13.36 -11.18
N LYS A 175 24.71 12.90 -12.43
CA LYS A 175 25.21 13.66 -13.58
C LYS A 175 24.06 14.29 -14.35
N TYR A 176 24.20 15.52 -14.80
CA TYR A 176 23.21 16.20 -15.65
C TYR A 176 23.90 17.18 -16.59
N THR A 177 23.24 17.48 -17.71
CA THR A 177 23.71 18.46 -18.69
C THR A 177 22.73 19.62 -18.74
N LEU A 178 23.24 20.84 -18.82
CA LEU A 178 22.47 22.05 -19.13
C LEU A 178 22.80 22.51 -20.54
N SER A 179 21.80 22.77 -21.38
CA SER A 179 22.02 23.20 -22.77
C SER A 179 21.01 24.25 -23.25
N GLU A 180 21.42 25.09 -24.21
CA GLU A 180 20.59 26.16 -24.80
C GLU A 180 19.39 25.62 -25.59
N SER A 181 19.51 24.38 -26.08
CA SER A 181 18.51 23.71 -26.91
C SER A 181 18.00 22.41 -26.29
N GLY A 182 18.09 22.26 -24.95
CA GLY A 182 17.78 21.04 -24.20
C GLY A 182 16.69 20.21 -24.86
N GLN A 183 17.12 19.15 -25.55
CA GLN A 183 16.27 18.20 -26.25
C GLN A 183 16.67 16.81 -25.79
N THR A 184 16.37 16.53 -24.54
CA THR A 184 15.43 15.45 -24.31
C THR A 184 14.28 16.06 -23.53
N ALA A 185 13.19 16.39 -24.22
CA ALA A 185 11.91 16.48 -23.53
C ALA A 185 11.80 15.21 -22.69
N LEU A 186 11.54 15.39 -21.39
CA LEU A 186 11.37 14.27 -20.47
C LEU A 186 10.49 13.23 -21.13
N THR A 187 10.91 11.96 -21.06
CA THR A 187 10.01 10.89 -21.46
C THR A 187 8.72 11.02 -20.66
N ARG A 188 7.58 10.58 -21.21
CA ARG A 188 6.31 10.66 -20.47
C ARG A 188 6.42 10.04 -19.07
N CYS A 189 7.14 8.93 -19.00
CA CYS A 189 7.41 8.23 -17.75
C CYS A 189 8.19 9.10 -16.74
N GLU A 190 9.21 9.85 -17.18
CA GLU A 190 9.94 10.80 -16.31
C GLU A 190 9.04 11.96 -15.86
N VAL A 191 8.15 12.48 -16.72
CA VAL A 191 7.16 13.50 -16.33
C VAL A 191 6.23 12.98 -15.24
N ILE A 192 5.71 11.76 -15.40
CA ILE A 192 4.83 11.13 -14.40
C ILE A 192 5.59 10.93 -13.09
N ARG A 193 6.84 10.43 -13.13
CA ARG A 193 7.70 10.31 -11.93
C ARG A 193 7.89 11.66 -11.23
N GLN A 194 8.14 12.72 -11.99
CA GLN A 194 8.31 14.07 -11.42
C GLN A 194 7.04 14.56 -10.74
N SER A 195 5.87 14.34 -11.34
CA SER A 195 4.60 14.73 -10.72
C SER A 195 4.31 13.99 -9.42
N VAL A 196 4.66 12.70 -9.34
CA VAL A 196 4.46 11.91 -8.10
C VAL A 196 5.50 12.28 -7.03
N ALA A 197 6.71 12.65 -7.42
CA ALA A 197 7.77 13.00 -6.48
C ALA A 197 7.51 14.26 -5.63
N VAL A 198 6.53 15.09 -6.02
CA VAL A 198 6.08 16.26 -5.23
C VAL A 198 4.85 15.95 -4.35
N SER A 199 4.37 14.71 -4.38
CA SER A 199 3.30 14.21 -3.49
C SER A 199 3.72 14.30 -2.01
N PRO A 200 2.78 14.55 -1.09
CA PRO A 200 3.05 14.42 0.35
C PRO A 200 3.26 12.96 0.80
N GLU A 201 2.90 11.97 -0.02
CA GLU A 201 3.00 10.54 0.32
C GLU A 201 4.32 9.94 -0.18
N SER A 202 5.01 9.22 0.70
CA SER A 202 6.34 8.64 0.43
C SER A 202 6.32 7.19 -0.05
N ASP A 203 5.16 6.53 0.03
CA ASP A 203 4.95 5.13 -0.33
C ASP A 203 4.42 4.95 -1.77
N VAL A 204 4.17 6.05 -2.49
CA VAL A 204 3.73 6.02 -3.89
C VAL A 204 4.91 5.81 -4.82
N VAL A 205 4.87 4.74 -5.61
CA VAL A 205 5.98 4.34 -6.50
C VAL A 205 5.53 4.34 -7.96
N VAL A 206 6.40 4.84 -8.84
CA VAL A 206 6.15 4.83 -10.30
C VAL A 206 7.11 3.91 -11.02
N THR A 207 6.56 2.85 -11.62
CA THR A 207 7.27 1.97 -12.55
C THR A 207 6.74 2.17 -13.97
N CYS A 208 7.51 1.85 -15.00
CA CYS A 208 7.03 1.99 -16.39
C CYS A 208 7.46 0.80 -17.24
N ASP A 209 6.58 0.40 -18.16
CA ASP A 209 6.90 -0.47 -19.27
C ASP A 209 6.86 0.31 -20.60
N GLY A 210 6.72 -0.37 -21.74
CA GLY A 210 6.68 0.27 -23.06
C GLY A 210 5.39 1.03 -23.38
N ASN A 211 4.31 0.82 -22.62
CA ASN A 211 2.98 1.35 -22.88
C ASN A 211 2.42 2.18 -21.72
N TYR A 212 2.75 1.83 -20.47
CA TYR A 212 2.17 2.41 -19.27
C TYR A 212 3.23 2.81 -18.23
N ALA A 213 2.92 3.87 -17.50
CA ALA A 213 3.45 4.10 -16.16
C ALA A 213 2.45 3.55 -15.14
N TYR A 214 2.90 2.75 -14.17
CA TYR A 214 2.10 2.24 -13.07
C TYR A 214 2.40 3.04 -11.82
N ILE A 215 1.44 3.87 -11.40
CA ILE A 215 1.47 4.56 -10.11
C ILE A 215 0.91 3.59 -9.07
N THR A 216 1.78 3.08 -8.20
CA THR A 216 1.46 2.03 -7.22
C THR A 216 1.36 2.62 -5.81
N SER A 217 0.30 2.28 -5.08
CA SER A 217 0.02 2.77 -3.71
C SER A 217 -0.81 1.74 -2.92
N ASP A 218 -1.17 2.09 -1.69
CA ASP A 218 -2.17 1.37 -0.90
C ASP A 218 -3.54 2.09 -0.87
N THR A 219 -3.74 3.13 -1.69
CA THR A 219 -4.95 4.01 -1.72
C THR A 219 -5.31 4.71 -0.41
N TYR A 220 -4.48 4.63 0.63
CA TYR A 220 -4.78 5.15 1.96
C TYR A 220 -3.85 6.34 2.27
N PRO A 221 -4.29 7.59 2.01
CA PRO A 221 -3.43 8.74 2.22
C PRO A 221 -3.28 9.07 3.72
N SER A 222 -2.23 9.79 4.06
CA SER A 222 -1.87 10.18 5.44
C SER A 222 -2.75 11.30 6.03
N HIS A 223 -3.51 11.99 5.19
CA HIS A 223 -4.36 13.11 5.59
C HIS A 223 -5.67 12.67 6.28
N ASP A 224 -6.51 13.63 6.65
CA ASP A 224 -7.81 13.38 7.27
C ASP A 224 -8.74 12.57 6.36
N LEU A 225 -9.55 11.68 6.92
CA LEU A 225 -10.43 10.78 6.15
C LEU A 225 -11.81 10.74 6.78
N MET A 226 -12.85 10.68 5.95
CA MET A 226 -14.27 10.49 6.30
C MET A 226 -14.92 11.62 7.13
N ASN A 227 -14.15 12.43 7.85
CA ASN A 227 -14.64 13.55 8.64
C ASN A 227 -15.28 14.62 7.73
N GLY A 228 -16.50 15.04 8.05
CA GLY A 228 -17.27 15.99 7.24
C GLY A 228 -18.42 15.36 6.45
N ILE A 229 -18.42 14.03 6.28
CA ILE A 229 -19.51 13.30 5.63
C ILE A 229 -20.81 13.48 6.42
N ARG A 230 -21.88 13.84 5.69
CA ARG A 230 -23.25 13.97 6.24
C ARG A 230 -24.17 12.85 5.77
N ALA A 231 -23.88 12.20 4.64
CA ALA A 231 -24.60 11.05 4.14
C ALA A 231 -23.63 9.88 3.97
N THR A 232 -23.39 9.12 5.04
CA THR A 232 -22.45 7.98 5.00
C THR A 232 -23.00 6.81 4.19
N ASN A 233 -22.13 6.06 3.52
CA ASN A 233 -22.46 4.76 2.93
C ASN A 233 -22.08 3.58 3.85
N GLU A 234 -21.68 3.88 5.10
CA GLU A 234 -21.24 2.93 6.14
C GLU A 234 -19.95 2.15 5.80
N GLN A 235 -19.23 2.53 4.74
CA GLN A 235 -17.92 2.00 4.39
C GLN A 235 -16.84 2.74 5.19
N ILE A 236 -15.71 2.08 5.45
CA ILE A 236 -14.56 2.67 6.16
C ILE A 236 -13.30 2.44 5.32
N PRO A 237 -12.39 3.42 5.19
CA PRO A 237 -11.15 3.22 4.44
C PRO A 237 -10.32 2.08 5.01
N VAL A 238 -9.90 1.18 4.14
CA VAL A 238 -8.99 0.05 4.36
C VAL A 238 -7.94 0.10 3.26
N PRO A 239 -6.63 -0.03 3.56
CA PRO A 239 -5.58 0.00 2.54
C PRO A 239 -5.74 -1.07 1.45
N ALA A 240 -5.72 -0.67 0.17
CA ALA A 240 -5.62 -1.51 -1.02
C ALA A 240 -4.17 -1.72 -1.42
N VAL A 241 -3.47 -2.56 -0.66
CA VAL A 241 -2.07 -2.89 -0.98
C VAL A 241 -1.91 -3.33 -2.43
N ALA A 242 -0.86 -2.82 -3.09
CA ALA A 242 -0.54 -3.10 -4.49
C ALA A 242 -1.60 -2.64 -5.51
N TYR A 243 -2.41 -1.63 -5.19
CA TYR A 243 -3.18 -0.92 -6.20
C TYR A 243 -2.21 -0.27 -7.19
N ALA A 244 -2.36 -0.56 -8.48
CA ALA A 244 -1.50 -0.06 -9.54
C ALA A 244 -2.33 0.62 -10.63
N ALA A 245 -2.23 1.94 -10.72
CA ALA A 245 -2.91 2.76 -11.72
C ALA A 245 -2.11 2.83 -13.04
N PRO A 246 -2.62 2.26 -14.15
CA PRO A 246 -1.93 2.24 -15.44
C PRO A 246 -2.20 3.54 -16.21
N ILE A 247 -1.22 4.44 -16.23
CA ILE A 247 -1.25 5.69 -16.98
C ILE A 247 -0.63 5.47 -18.35
N LYS A 248 -1.40 5.64 -19.42
CA LYS A 248 -0.91 5.46 -20.79
C LYS A 248 0.23 6.46 -21.07
N LEU A 249 1.36 5.97 -21.58
CA LEU A 249 2.52 6.83 -21.90
C LEU A 249 2.29 7.64 -23.19
N GLU A 250 1.60 7.04 -24.16
CA GLU A 250 1.32 7.65 -25.47
C GLU A 250 -0.19 7.87 -25.61
N SER A 251 -0.68 9.01 -25.13
CA SER A 251 -2.08 9.41 -25.24
C SER A 251 -2.48 9.61 -26.70
N GLN A 252 -3.67 9.14 -27.06
CA GLN A 252 -4.28 9.32 -28.37
C GLN A 252 -5.74 9.70 -28.19
N PRO A 253 -6.27 10.72 -28.87
CA PRO A 253 -7.68 11.08 -28.77
C PRO A 253 -8.60 9.92 -29.17
N ALA A 254 -9.62 9.65 -28.37
CA ALA A 254 -10.66 8.70 -28.71
C ALA A 254 -11.70 9.33 -29.66
N ALA A 255 -12.40 8.49 -30.43
CA ALA A 255 -13.50 8.95 -31.28
C ALA A 255 -14.72 9.44 -30.48
N SER A 256 -14.84 9.04 -29.21
CA SER A 256 -15.89 9.45 -28.28
C SER A 256 -15.38 9.35 -26.84
N PRO A 257 -15.89 10.19 -25.91
CA PRO A 257 -15.53 10.08 -24.51
C PRO A 257 -15.90 8.72 -23.91
N THR A 258 -15.11 8.28 -22.94
CA THR A 258 -15.32 7.02 -22.22
C THR A 258 -15.69 7.29 -20.77
N THR A 259 -16.78 6.67 -20.32
CA THR A 259 -17.16 6.52 -18.92
C THR A 259 -16.88 5.11 -18.45
N VAL A 260 -16.60 4.95 -17.16
CA VAL A 260 -16.54 3.64 -16.52
C VAL A 260 -17.13 3.74 -15.13
N ASP A 261 -17.83 2.68 -14.70
CA ASP A 261 -18.20 2.49 -13.29
C ASP A 261 -16.97 2.02 -12.50
N ALA A 262 -15.94 2.86 -12.44
CA ALA A 262 -14.64 2.66 -11.80
C ALA A 262 -13.87 3.99 -11.72
N ALA A 263 -12.68 3.96 -11.12
CA ALA A 263 -11.75 5.07 -11.24
C ALA A 263 -11.50 5.40 -12.72
N LEU A 264 -11.42 6.70 -13.02
CA LEU A 264 -11.04 7.24 -14.31
C LEU A 264 -9.56 7.64 -14.32
N GLY A 265 -8.97 7.83 -13.14
CA GLY A 265 -7.57 8.19 -12.98
C GLY A 265 -7.07 8.01 -11.56
N VAL A 266 -5.93 8.63 -11.26
CA VAL A 266 -5.28 8.59 -9.95
C VAL A 266 -4.66 9.95 -9.64
N ALA A 267 -4.76 10.39 -8.39
CA ALA A 267 -4.04 11.55 -7.88
C ALA A 267 -2.55 11.19 -7.66
N ILE A 268 -1.68 12.21 -7.58
CA ILE A 268 -0.24 11.98 -7.39
C ILE A 268 0.11 11.34 -6.03
N ASN A 269 -0.80 11.41 -5.05
CA ASN A 269 -0.71 10.66 -3.80
C ASN A 269 -1.20 9.20 -3.91
N GLY A 270 -1.43 8.71 -5.13
CA GLY A 270 -1.82 7.33 -5.37
C GLY A 270 -3.27 7.01 -5.04
N VAL A 271 -4.10 8.00 -4.69
CA VAL A 271 -5.53 7.79 -4.42
C VAL A 271 -6.32 7.80 -5.75
N PRO A 272 -7.20 6.81 -5.99
CA PRO A 272 -8.03 6.77 -7.19
C PRO A 272 -8.94 8.00 -7.32
N ILE A 273 -9.23 8.41 -8.55
CA ILE A 273 -10.15 9.50 -8.88
C ILE A 273 -11.30 8.94 -9.69
N TYR A 274 -12.52 9.12 -9.18
CA TYR A 274 -13.78 8.75 -9.81
C TYR A 274 -14.48 10.00 -10.38
N ASP A 275 -15.49 9.80 -11.22
CA ASP A 275 -16.38 10.89 -11.64
C ASP A 275 -17.21 11.42 -10.45
N TYR A 276 -18.04 12.45 -10.65
CA TYR A 276 -18.78 13.08 -9.56
C TYR A 276 -19.90 12.20 -8.93
N SER A 277 -20.21 11.04 -9.51
CA SER A 277 -21.40 10.27 -9.19
C SER A 277 -21.19 9.16 -8.15
N ALA A 278 -22.25 8.89 -7.39
CA ALA A 278 -22.34 7.78 -6.45
C ALA A 278 -22.79 6.47 -7.11
N ALA A 279 -23.00 6.46 -8.44
CA ALA A 279 -23.77 5.42 -9.10
C ALA A 279 -23.31 5.15 -10.54
N GLY A 280 -22.78 3.95 -10.78
CA GLY A 280 -22.77 3.32 -12.10
C GLY A 280 -22.13 4.15 -13.20
N GLU A 281 -22.47 3.82 -14.44
CA GLU A 281 -22.01 4.59 -15.59
C GLU A 281 -22.86 5.87 -15.77
N LEU A 282 -22.20 7.02 -15.92
CA LEU A 282 -22.82 8.33 -16.05
C LEU A 282 -23.59 8.53 -17.36
N ASP A 283 -24.72 9.25 -17.30
CA ASP A 283 -25.24 9.97 -18.46
C ASP A 283 -24.43 11.26 -18.66
N LEU A 284 -23.37 11.16 -19.46
CA LEU A 284 -22.41 12.24 -19.68
C LEU A 284 -23.01 13.57 -20.10
N PHE A 285 -24.15 13.57 -20.80
CA PHE A 285 -24.70 14.78 -21.38
C PHE A 285 -25.75 15.46 -20.50
N ASN A 286 -26.15 14.83 -19.39
CA ASN A 286 -27.17 15.35 -18.50
C ASN A 286 -26.71 15.24 -17.04
N TYR A 287 -26.34 16.37 -16.44
CA TYR A 287 -26.02 16.43 -15.02
C TYR A 287 -27.24 16.03 -14.17
N ASP A 288 -27.01 15.10 -13.25
CA ASP A 288 -28.00 14.62 -12.29
C ASP A 288 -27.52 14.86 -10.83
N PRO A 289 -28.11 15.84 -10.12
CA PRO A 289 -27.76 16.11 -8.72
C PRO A 289 -28.19 14.99 -7.75
N SER A 290 -29.03 14.05 -8.18
CA SER A 290 -29.49 12.95 -7.33
C SER A 290 -28.46 11.83 -7.17
N VAL A 291 -27.42 11.84 -8.00
CA VAL A 291 -26.25 10.93 -7.89
C VAL A 291 -24.97 11.68 -7.54
N ASP A 292 -24.98 13.01 -7.46
CA ASP A 292 -23.77 13.81 -7.19
C ASP A 292 -23.31 13.63 -5.73
N THR A 293 -22.11 13.06 -5.53
CA THR A 293 -21.57 12.77 -4.19
C THR A 293 -21.37 14.02 -3.34
N VAL A 294 -21.05 15.16 -3.96
CA VAL A 294 -20.90 16.46 -3.28
C VAL A 294 -22.27 16.97 -2.86
N ALA A 295 -23.25 16.98 -3.77
CA ALA A 295 -24.60 17.45 -3.50
C ALA A 295 -25.32 16.59 -2.46
N LEU A 296 -25.06 15.28 -2.48
CA LEU A 296 -25.57 14.31 -1.50
C LEU A 296 -24.86 14.40 -0.14
N GLY A 297 -23.74 15.13 -0.02
CA GLY A 297 -22.98 15.24 1.22
C GLY A 297 -22.26 13.96 1.64
N GLN A 298 -21.81 13.17 0.65
CA GLN A 298 -21.15 11.88 0.84
C GLN A 298 -19.64 11.97 0.95
N LEU A 299 -19.05 13.12 0.62
CA LEU A 299 -17.61 13.35 0.69
C LEU A 299 -17.18 13.95 2.02
N ASP A 300 -15.96 13.63 2.41
CA ASP A 300 -15.27 14.23 3.54
C ASP A 300 -14.72 15.62 3.20
N ASN A 301 -14.05 16.24 4.17
CA ASN A 301 -13.44 17.56 4.01
C ASN A 301 -12.31 17.59 2.96
N CYS A 302 -11.83 16.43 2.53
CA CYS A 302 -10.72 16.23 1.62
C CYS A 302 -11.17 15.90 0.18
N GLY A 303 -12.48 15.84 -0.06
CA GLY A 303 -13.05 15.60 -1.39
C GLY A 303 -13.21 14.12 -1.76
N GLY A 304 -13.12 13.21 -0.79
CA GLY A 304 -13.20 11.77 -1.00
C GLY A 304 -14.07 11.03 0.01
N HIS A 305 -14.19 9.72 -0.16
CA HIS A 305 -14.86 8.80 0.77
C HIS A 305 -14.43 7.35 0.50
N ALA A 306 -14.90 6.41 1.33
CA ALA A 306 -14.66 4.99 1.14
C ALA A 306 -15.71 4.34 0.23
N GLY A 307 -15.28 3.58 -0.77
CA GLY A 307 -16.11 2.81 -1.69
C GLY A 307 -16.55 1.45 -1.18
N ARG A 308 -17.22 0.69 -2.04
CA ARG A 308 -17.60 -0.72 -1.76
C ARG A 308 -16.41 -1.66 -1.58
N GLY A 309 -15.24 -1.28 -2.11
CA GLY A 309 -13.99 -1.97 -1.85
C GLY A 309 -13.41 -1.66 -0.47
N ASP A 310 -14.10 -0.85 0.35
CA ASP A 310 -13.53 -0.17 1.51
C ASP A 310 -12.25 0.62 1.10
N ASP A 311 -12.09 1.01 -0.17
CA ASP A 311 -11.00 1.85 -0.68
C ASP A 311 -11.35 3.33 -0.58
N TYR A 312 -10.41 4.17 -0.17
CA TYR A 312 -10.61 5.61 -0.22
C TYR A 312 -10.36 6.14 -1.64
N HIS A 313 -11.23 7.02 -2.13
CA HIS A 313 -11.07 7.67 -3.42
C HIS A 313 -11.72 9.05 -3.47
N TYR A 314 -11.26 9.87 -4.41
CA TYR A 314 -11.79 11.21 -4.64
C TYR A 314 -12.92 11.21 -5.69
N HIS A 315 -13.93 12.04 -5.45
CA HIS A 315 -14.94 12.44 -6.45
C HIS A 315 -14.89 13.95 -6.74
N ALA A 316 -14.08 14.69 -5.98
CA ALA A 316 -13.89 16.13 -6.10
C ALA A 316 -12.41 16.48 -5.92
N ALA A 317 -12.09 17.77 -5.83
CA ALA A 317 -10.74 18.25 -5.60
C ALA A 317 -10.10 17.57 -4.36
N PRO A 318 -8.89 16.99 -4.47
CA PRO A 318 -8.16 16.38 -3.36
C PRO A 318 -7.53 17.45 -2.45
N THR A 319 -8.37 18.23 -1.78
CA THR A 319 -7.99 19.46 -1.07
C THR A 319 -6.92 19.22 -0.01
N CYS A 320 -7.06 18.17 0.79
CA CYS A 320 -6.10 17.86 1.85
C CYS A 320 -4.73 17.41 1.30
N MET A 321 -4.70 16.71 0.16
CA MET A 321 -3.44 16.40 -0.52
C MET A 321 -2.78 17.70 -0.99
N MET A 322 -3.54 18.56 -1.68
CA MET A 322 -3.03 19.84 -2.19
C MET A 322 -2.51 20.75 -1.06
N ASP A 323 -3.24 20.83 0.05
CA ASP A 323 -2.84 21.62 1.23
C ASP A 323 -1.57 21.10 1.91
N ALA A 324 -1.27 19.80 1.77
CA ALA A 324 -0.08 19.17 2.33
C ALA A 324 1.16 19.26 1.43
N MET A 325 1.02 19.67 0.16
CA MET A 325 2.13 19.79 -0.78
C MET A 325 3.01 21.00 -0.46
N GLU A 326 4.33 20.78 -0.33
CA GLU A 326 5.29 21.85 -0.04
C GLU A 326 5.48 22.84 -1.21
N SER A 327 5.28 22.37 -2.45
CA SER A 327 5.61 23.12 -3.67
C SER A 327 4.46 23.17 -4.67
N LEU A 328 3.23 23.41 -4.19
CA LEU A 328 2.04 23.56 -5.04
C LEU A 328 2.08 24.88 -5.82
N SER A 329 1.94 24.78 -7.14
CA SER A 329 1.82 25.88 -8.10
C SER A 329 0.78 25.55 -9.17
N ASP A 330 0.38 26.53 -9.98
CA ASP A 330 -0.65 26.32 -11.01
C ASP A 330 -0.21 25.33 -12.13
N ASP A 331 1.09 25.19 -12.38
CA ASP A 331 1.68 24.20 -13.28
C ASP A 331 1.97 22.83 -12.63
N THR A 332 1.56 22.64 -11.37
CA THR A 332 1.68 21.34 -10.71
C THR A 332 0.61 20.39 -11.23
N ILE A 333 1.05 19.22 -11.73
CA ILE A 333 0.17 18.10 -12.05
C ILE A 333 -0.24 17.44 -10.74
N ILE A 334 -1.54 17.39 -10.46
CA ILE A 334 -2.10 16.83 -9.23
C ILE A 334 -2.64 15.40 -9.42
N GLY A 335 -2.70 14.92 -10.65
CA GLY A 335 -3.14 13.56 -10.98
C GLY A 335 -3.06 13.26 -12.48
N TRP A 336 -3.50 12.08 -12.86
CA TRP A 336 -3.49 11.59 -14.24
C TRP A 336 -4.75 10.80 -14.54
N GLY A 337 -5.36 11.05 -15.70
CA GLY A 337 -6.34 10.14 -16.29
C GLY A 337 -5.66 8.88 -16.81
N TYR A 338 -6.37 7.75 -16.82
CA TYR A 338 -5.81 6.50 -17.35
C TYR A 338 -5.51 6.53 -18.85
N ASP A 339 -6.11 7.48 -19.58
CA ASP A 339 -5.79 7.78 -20.97
C ASP A 339 -4.48 8.57 -21.17
N GLY A 340 -3.79 8.93 -20.07
CA GLY A 340 -2.47 9.55 -20.05
C GLY A 340 -2.46 11.08 -20.06
N TYR A 341 -3.63 11.73 -20.00
CA TYR A 341 -3.70 13.18 -19.87
C TYR A 341 -3.58 13.62 -18.39
N PRO A 342 -2.82 14.69 -18.10
CA PRO A 342 -2.65 15.17 -16.73
C PRO A 342 -3.91 15.86 -16.22
N LEU A 343 -4.06 15.85 -14.90
CA LEU A 343 -5.00 16.66 -14.14
C LEU A 343 -4.24 17.79 -13.44
N TYR A 344 -4.70 19.02 -13.67
CA TYR A 344 -4.22 20.23 -13.02
C TYR A 344 -5.24 20.77 -12.01
N GLY A 345 -4.81 21.75 -11.21
CA GLY A 345 -5.66 22.49 -10.29
C GLY A 345 -6.69 23.40 -10.98
N PHE A 346 -7.14 24.43 -10.25
CA PHE A 346 -8.25 25.31 -10.68
C PHE A 346 -7.88 26.36 -11.74
N ASN A 347 -6.59 26.63 -11.94
CA ASN A 347 -6.08 27.60 -12.91
C ASN A 347 -5.34 26.89 -14.05
N ASN A 348 -5.08 27.61 -15.13
CA ASN A 348 -4.17 27.16 -16.17
C ASN A 348 -2.72 27.08 -15.64
N PRO A 349 -1.84 26.25 -16.23
CA PRO A 349 -0.44 26.14 -15.83
C PRO A 349 0.35 27.46 -15.84
N ASP A 350 -0.08 28.45 -16.64
CA ASP A 350 0.52 29.79 -16.67
C ASP A 350 0.02 30.74 -15.55
N GLY A 351 -0.84 30.24 -14.66
CA GLY A 351 -1.48 30.96 -13.56
C GLY A 351 -2.69 31.79 -13.96
N SER A 352 -3.12 31.75 -15.24
CA SER A 352 -4.36 32.41 -15.65
C SER A 352 -5.59 31.67 -15.17
N THR A 353 -6.64 32.41 -14.81
CA THR A 353 -7.91 31.85 -14.35
C THR A 353 -8.66 31.17 -15.48
N ILE A 354 -9.25 30.00 -15.22
CA ILE A 354 -10.16 29.33 -16.14
C ILE A 354 -11.56 29.94 -15.99
N SER A 355 -12.14 30.44 -17.08
CA SER A 355 -13.47 31.05 -17.03
C SER A 355 -14.56 30.00 -17.01
N GLN A 356 -15.72 30.35 -16.47
CA GLN A 356 -16.88 29.46 -16.49
C GLN A 356 -17.27 29.11 -17.92
N GLY A 357 -17.28 27.81 -18.23
CA GLY A 357 -17.61 27.29 -19.56
C GLY A 357 -16.41 27.08 -20.49
N ASP A 358 -15.20 27.41 -20.05
CA ASP A 358 -13.98 27.12 -20.82
C ASP A 358 -13.65 25.61 -20.81
N LEU A 359 -13.96 24.92 -19.72
CA LEU A 359 -13.79 23.47 -19.62
C LEU A 359 -14.86 22.75 -20.45
N GLU A 360 -14.41 21.77 -21.22
CA GLU A 360 -15.25 20.92 -22.06
C GLU A 360 -15.98 19.84 -21.24
N LEU A 361 -16.74 18.98 -21.93
CA LEU A 361 -17.58 17.92 -21.34
C LEU A 361 -16.87 17.12 -20.23
N CYS A 362 -15.61 16.72 -20.44
CA CYS A 362 -14.88 15.90 -19.46
C CYS A 362 -14.08 16.71 -18.44
N ASN A 363 -14.42 17.99 -18.22
CA ASN A 363 -13.72 18.92 -17.32
C ASN A 363 -12.27 19.19 -17.71
N GLY A 364 -12.01 19.36 -19.01
CA GLY A 364 -10.67 19.60 -19.54
C GLY A 364 -10.65 20.52 -20.75
N ILE A 365 -9.45 20.81 -21.25
CA ILE A 365 -9.17 21.70 -22.37
C ILE A 365 -7.95 21.22 -23.16
N ALA A 366 -7.81 21.70 -24.39
CA ALA A 366 -6.64 21.43 -25.23
C ALA A 366 -5.33 21.90 -24.55
N ASP A 367 -4.27 21.13 -24.79
CA ASP A 367 -2.95 21.36 -24.21
C ASP A 367 -1.84 21.28 -25.28
N ASP A 368 -0.94 22.25 -25.31
CA ASP A 368 0.13 22.30 -26.30
C ASP A 368 1.24 21.25 -26.05
N THR A 369 1.38 20.79 -24.81
CA THR A 369 2.42 19.82 -24.39
C THR A 369 1.91 18.39 -24.50
N PHE A 370 0.69 18.15 -24.02
CA PHE A 370 0.11 16.83 -23.87
C PHE A 370 -0.97 16.53 -24.89
N GLY A 371 -1.44 17.52 -25.65
CA GLY A 371 -2.60 17.45 -26.55
C GLY A 371 -3.91 17.79 -25.84
N TYR A 372 -4.06 17.37 -24.59
CA TYR A 372 -5.21 17.66 -23.73
C TYR A 372 -4.79 17.67 -22.25
N ARG A 373 -5.54 18.38 -21.40
CA ARG A 373 -5.39 18.33 -19.95
C ARG A 373 -6.74 18.46 -19.25
N TYR A 374 -6.89 17.78 -18.12
CA TYR A 374 -8.01 17.93 -17.21
C TYR A 374 -7.72 19.00 -16.18
N HIS A 375 -8.78 19.54 -15.58
CA HIS A 375 -8.70 20.50 -14.50
C HIS A 375 -9.66 20.15 -13.37
N LEU A 376 -9.36 20.65 -12.17
CA LEU A 376 -10.35 20.77 -11.11
C LEU A 376 -11.29 21.95 -11.38
N SER A 377 -12.49 21.87 -10.83
CA SER A 377 -13.47 22.95 -10.86
C SER A 377 -14.28 22.99 -9.56
N THR A 378 -14.88 24.14 -9.25
CA THR A 378 -15.71 24.33 -8.04
C THR A 378 -17.19 24.02 -8.26
N ALA A 379 -17.57 23.74 -9.51
CA ALA A 379 -18.91 23.32 -9.91
C ALA A 379 -18.82 21.93 -10.56
N PRO A 380 -19.92 21.15 -10.61
CA PRO A 380 -19.92 19.85 -11.28
C PRO A 380 -19.33 19.96 -12.69
N PRO A 381 -18.48 19.00 -13.09
CA PRO A 381 -18.21 17.73 -12.41
C PRO A 381 -17.10 17.75 -11.33
N TYR A 382 -16.56 18.91 -10.93
CA TYR A 382 -15.50 19.13 -9.92
C TYR A 382 -14.10 18.58 -10.27
N VAL A 383 -14.06 17.43 -10.92
CA VAL A 383 -12.90 16.74 -11.51
C VAL A 383 -13.35 16.14 -12.85
N PHE A 384 -12.49 15.43 -13.58
CA PHE A 384 -12.90 14.81 -14.84
C PHE A 384 -14.02 13.76 -14.63
N GLN A 385 -15.04 13.81 -15.49
CA GLN A 385 -16.16 12.85 -15.48
C GLN A 385 -16.10 11.83 -16.63
N CYS A 386 -15.11 11.95 -17.51
CA CYS A 386 -14.85 11.01 -18.60
C CYS A 386 -13.42 11.09 -19.11
N LEU A 387 -13.00 10.05 -19.81
CA LEU A 387 -11.73 9.99 -20.53
C LEU A 387 -11.92 10.41 -22.00
N VAL A 388 -11.06 11.29 -22.51
CA VAL A 388 -11.13 11.78 -23.91
C VAL A 388 -10.14 11.05 -24.81
N GLY A 389 -9.16 10.36 -24.22
CA GLY A 389 -8.21 9.52 -24.93
C GLY A 389 -8.61 8.05 -24.96
N GLU A 390 -7.95 7.31 -25.84
CA GLU A 390 -8.12 5.87 -26.00
C GLU A 390 -7.65 5.12 -24.74
N VAL A 391 -8.60 4.44 -24.09
CA VAL A 391 -8.36 3.57 -22.93
C VAL A 391 -8.89 2.17 -23.21
N TYR A 392 -8.23 1.15 -22.65
CA TYR A 392 -8.77 -0.21 -22.61
C TYR A 392 -9.38 -0.46 -21.23
N THR A 393 -10.71 -0.42 -21.15
CA THR A 393 -11.45 -0.46 -19.88
C THR A 393 -11.36 -1.81 -19.17
N GLY A 394 -10.98 -2.89 -19.87
CA GLY A 394 -10.85 -4.24 -19.31
C GLY A 394 -9.69 -4.40 -18.33
N ASP A 395 -8.67 -3.55 -18.41
CA ASP A 395 -7.47 -3.61 -17.56
C ASP A 395 -7.43 -2.50 -16.50
N LEU A 396 -8.50 -1.70 -16.37
CA LEU A 396 -8.55 -0.65 -15.36
C LEU A 396 -8.65 -1.26 -13.95
N PRO A 397 -7.84 -0.78 -12.99
CA PRO A 397 -7.77 -1.36 -11.68
C PRO A 397 -9.08 -1.14 -10.92
N ARG A 398 -9.51 -2.16 -10.19
CA ARG A 398 -10.68 -2.13 -9.31
C ARG A 398 -10.27 -2.71 -7.97
N VAL A 399 -10.62 -2.03 -6.88
CA VAL A 399 -10.45 -2.61 -5.55
C VAL A 399 -11.62 -3.55 -5.29
N ALA A 400 -11.31 -4.83 -5.10
CA ALA A 400 -12.31 -5.83 -4.77
C ALA A 400 -12.82 -5.62 -3.33
N PRO A 401 -14.11 -5.89 -3.05
CA PRO A 401 -14.62 -5.94 -1.69
C PRO A 401 -13.83 -6.95 -0.84
N LEU A 402 -13.72 -6.66 0.46
CA LEU A 402 -13.07 -7.57 1.39
C LEU A 402 -13.74 -8.95 1.42
N SER A 403 -12.92 -10.00 1.47
CA SER A 403 -13.36 -11.39 1.60
C SER A 403 -13.50 -11.79 3.07
N GLY A 404 -14.27 -12.84 3.38
CA GLY A 404 -14.35 -13.41 4.74
C GLY A 404 -15.72 -13.31 5.44
N GLY A 405 -16.68 -12.59 4.86
CA GLY A 405 -18.07 -12.55 5.35
C GLY A 405 -19.07 -12.07 4.30
N VAL A 406 -20.35 -12.42 4.44
CA VAL A 406 -21.44 -11.95 3.57
C VAL A 406 -22.05 -10.62 4.04
N ASP A 407 -21.73 -10.20 5.27
CA ASP A 407 -22.45 -9.14 5.97
C ASP A 407 -22.03 -7.71 5.56
N ARG A 408 -20.84 -7.53 4.96
CA ARG A 408 -20.34 -6.23 4.46
C ARG A 408 -20.55 -6.01 2.95
N ALA A 409 -21.01 -7.02 2.22
CA ALA A 409 -21.13 -6.94 0.76
C ALA A 409 -22.32 -6.10 0.27
N ASP A 410 -23.31 -5.85 1.13
CA ASP A 410 -24.56 -5.13 0.80
C ASP A 410 -24.90 -4.09 1.87
N LEU A 411 -23.91 -3.25 2.24
CA LEU A 411 -24.17 -2.08 3.09
C LEU A 411 -25.06 -1.12 2.31
N LYS A 412 -26.34 -1.09 2.65
CA LYS A 412 -27.29 -0.13 2.09
C LYS A 412 -27.15 1.19 2.85
N PRO A 413 -26.83 2.31 2.17
CA PRO A 413 -26.74 3.62 2.81
C PRO A 413 -28.03 3.95 3.57
N PRO A 414 -27.93 4.66 4.71
CA PRO A 414 -29.08 5.11 5.47
C PRO A 414 -29.94 6.08 4.65
N ALA A 415 -31.23 6.14 5.02
CA ALA A 415 -32.13 7.12 4.44
C ALA A 415 -31.90 8.49 5.11
N GLY A 416 -31.14 9.37 4.47
CA GLY A 416 -30.91 10.75 4.90
C GLY A 416 -29.66 10.93 5.76
N ASP A 417 -29.51 12.15 6.29
CA ASP A 417 -28.26 12.60 6.91
C ASP A 417 -28.00 11.97 8.29
N VAL A 418 -26.72 11.73 8.57
CA VAL A 418 -26.15 11.39 9.88
C VAL A 418 -25.54 12.62 10.54
N GLN A 419 -25.31 12.54 11.85
CA GLN A 419 -24.71 13.61 12.66
C GLN A 419 -23.42 13.11 13.33
N ASN A 420 -22.54 14.05 13.66
CA ASN A 420 -21.31 13.79 14.43
C ASN A 420 -20.46 12.64 13.85
N LEU A 421 -20.44 12.50 12.52
CA LEU A 421 -19.59 11.49 11.90
C LEU A 421 -18.13 11.83 12.17
N THR A 422 -17.43 10.88 12.77
CA THR A 422 -16.01 10.99 13.09
C THR A 422 -15.27 9.75 12.66
N HIS A 423 -14.06 9.92 12.15
CA HIS A 423 -13.11 8.85 11.91
C HIS A 423 -11.80 9.09 12.65
N THR A 424 -11.28 8.04 13.28
CA THR A 424 -10.08 8.09 14.10
C THR A 424 -9.18 6.88 13.83
N VAL A 425 -7.87 7.10 13.91
CA VAL A 425 -6.84 6.05 13.85
C VAL A 425 -6.07 6.07 15.18
N ASP A 426 -6.07 4.94 15.88
CA ASP A 426 -5.33 4.74 17.12
C ASP A 426 -3.89 4.27 16.81
N ALA A 427 -2.99 4.42 17.79
CA ALA A 427 -1.56 4.09 17.63
C ALA A 427 -1.28 2.59 17.37
N ASP A 428 -2.23 1.71 17.68
CA ASP A 428 -2.16 0.28 17.39
C ASP A 428 -2.73 -0.09 16.01
N GLY A 429 -3.06 0.92 15.20
CA GLY A 429 -3.64 0.77 13.87
C GLY A 429 -5.14 0.50 13.86
N LYS A 430 -5.81 0.51 15.02
CA LYS A 430 -7.27 0.42 15.09
C LYS A 430 -7.89 1.66 14.45
N ARG A 431 -8.88 1.44 13.59
CA ARG A 431 -9.65 2.50 12.95
C ARG A 431 -11.09 2.44 13.37
N THR A 432 -11.69 3.60 13.57
CA THR A 432 -13.10 3.68 13.96
C THR A 432 -13.78 4.82 13.24
N MET A 433 -14.88 4.52 12.55
CA MET A 433 -15.87 5.49 12.11
C MET A 433 -17.09 5.41 13.04
N ARG A 434 -17.55 6.54 13.59
CA ARG A 434 -18.76 6.63 14.42
C ARG A 434 -19.68 7.71 13.89
N TYR A 435 -20.99 7.56 14.06
CA TYR A 435 -21.99 8.56 13.67
C TYR A 435 -23.30 8.34 14.44
N ASP A 436 -24.11 9.40 14.51
CA ASP A 436 -25.42 9.39 15.14
C ASP A 436 -26.51 9.45 14.07
N TYR A 437 -27.55 8.62 14.23
CA TYR A 437 -28.71 8.61 13.36
C TYR A 437 -29.99 8.36 14.16
N GLN A 438 -30.96 9.27 14.03
CA GLN A 438 -32.25 9.21 14.73
C GLN A 438 -32.16 9.03 16.26
N GLY A 439 -31.12 9.61 16.89
CA GLY A 439 -30.91 9.55 18.34
C GLY A 439 -30.15 8.30 18.83
N GLU A 440 -29.74 7.42 17.92
CA GLU A 440 -28.92 6.25 18.20
C GLU A 440 -27.51 6.41 17.66
N ASN A 441 -26.53 5.84 18.35
CA ASN A 441 -25.14 5.81 17.91
C ASN A 441 -24.81 4.51 17.16
N TYR A 442 -24.09 4.66 16.06
CA TYR A 442 -23.63 3.61 15.16
C TYR A 442 -22.12 3.73 14.93
N TYR A 443 -21.49 2.62 14.53
CA TYR A 443 -20.06 2.59 14.28
C TYR A 443 -19.63 1.43 13.39
N VAL A 444 -18.48 1.62 12.76
CA VAL A 444 -17.68 0.57 12.12
C VAL A 444 -16.26 0.72 12.65
N THR A 445 -15.70 -0.36 13.19
CA THR A 445 -14.30 -0.38 13.65
C THR A 445 -13.60 -1.61 13.14
N TYR A 446 -12.30 -1.48 12.88
CA TYR A 446 -11.45 -2.63 12.64
C TYR A 446 -10.06 -2.44 13.22
N SER A 447 -9.37 -3.55 13.48
CA SER A 447 -7.94 -3.60 13.80
C SER A 447 -7.21 -4.55 12.85
N PRO A 448 -5.96 -4.27 12.46
CA PRO A 448 -5.14 -5.24 11.74
C PRO A 448 -5.06 -6.58 12.50
N SER A 449 -5.24 -7.69 11.79
CA SER A 449 -5.15 -9.03 12.37
C SER A 449 -3.69 -9.33 12.73
N LYS A 450 -3.48 -9.94 13.90
CA LYS A 450 -2.14 -10.34 14.36
C LYS A 450 -1.66 -11.64 13.74
N ASP A 451 -2.59 -12.43 13.21
CA ASP A 451 -2.33 -13.79 12.75
C ASP A 451 -2.19 -13.88 11.23
N LYS A 452 -2.71 -12.89 10.48
CA LYS A 452 -2.74 -12.88 9.02
C LYS A 452 -2.53 -11.49 8.45
N ALA A 453 -1.54 -11.35 7.56
CA ALA A 453 -1.32 -10.12 6.81
C ALA A 453 -2.54 -9.77 5.95
N ASN A 454 -2.83 -8.47 5.81
CA ASN A 454 -3.95 -7.92 5.04
C ASN A 454 -5.33 -8.45 5.45
N CYS A 455 -5.44 -8.98 6.67
CA CYS A 455 -6.70 -9.30 7.31
C CYS A 455 -6.95 -8.34 8.48
N TYR A 456 -8.23 -8.12 8.78
CA TYR A 456 -8.67 -7.13 9.76
C TYR A 456 -9.82 -7.71 10.58
N GLU A 457 -9.76 -7.50 11.89
CA GLU A 457 -10.82 -7.88 12.82
C GLU A 457 -11.82 -6.73 12.91
N PHE A 458 -13.00 -6.91 12.33
CA PHE A 458 -14.07 -5.92 12.32
C PHE A 458 -15.06 -6.13 13.46
N GLU A 459 -15.58 -5.01 13.96
CA GLU A 459 -16.81 -4.94 14.73
C GLU A 459 -17.65 -3.76 14.20
N MET A 460 -18.93 -3.98 13.95
CA MET A 460 -19.82 -2.92 13.46
C MET A 460 -21.22 -3.01 14.07
N LYS A 461 -21.77 -1.84 14.35
CA LYS A 461 -23.20 -1.62 14.62
C LYS A 461 -23.66 -0.60 13.59
N ALA A 462 -24.28 -1.06 12.51
CA ALA A 462 -24.61 -0.24 11.34
C ALA A 462 -26.14 -0.15 11.14
N ILE A 463 -26.60 0.78 10.32
CA ILE A 463 -28.03 0.90 9.98
C ILE A 463 -28.41 -0.21 9.01
N SER A 464 -27.54 -0.52 8.06
CA SER A 464 -27.67 -1.63 7.11
C SER A 464 -27.93 -3.00 7.76
N ASN A 465 -27.44 -3.22 8.99
CA ASN A 465 -27.65 -4.45 9.75
C ASN A 465 -28.74 -4.35 10.85
N ASN A 466 -29.64 -3.36 10.73
CA ASN A 466 -30.71 -3.08 11.70
C ASN A 466 -30.19 -2.78 13.13
N GLY A 467 -28.96 -2.26 13.24
CA GLY A 467 -28.34 -1.93 14.54
C GLY A 467 -27.87 -3.16 15.34
N ALA A 468 -27.80 -4.34 14.73
CA ALA A 468 -27.20 -5.50 15.35
C ALA A 468 -25.67 -5.36 15.39
N ILE A 469 -25.03 -5.86 16.44
CA ILE A 469 -23.56 -5.92 16.46
C ILE A 469 -23.12 -7.13 15.63
N GLN A 470 -22.23 -6.90 14.68
CA GLN A 470 -21.59 -7.92 13.87
C GLN A 470 -20.09 -7.85 14.05
N THR A 471 -19.44 -9.01 14.10
CA THR A 471 -17.99 -9.14 14.12
C THR A 471 -17.54 -10.12 13.05
N GLY A 472 -16.33 -9.95 12.56
CA GLY A 472 -15.75 -10.88 11.59
C GLY A 472 -14.35 -10.51 11.19
N THR A 473 -13.60 -11.49 10.70
CA THR A 473 -12.30 -11.27 10.10
C THR A 473 -12.48 -11.10 8.60
N TYR A 474 -12.03 -9.97 8.06
CA TYR A 474 -12.14 -9.63 6.64
C TYR A 474 -10.76 -9.41 6.04
N CYS A 475 -10.51 -9.94 4.85
CA CYS A 475 -9.18 -9.92 4.23
C CYS A 475 -9.21 -9.33 2.82
N ARG A 476 -8.13 -8.65 2.46
CA ARG A 476 -7.85 -8.16 1.10
C ARG A 476 -7.36 -9.28 0.21
#